data_AF-A0A1V6BYR1-F1
#
_entry.id   AF-A0A1V6BYR1-F1
#
_cell.length_a   1.000
_cell.length_b   1.000
_cell.length_c   1.000
_cell.angle_alpha   90.00
_cell.angle_beta   90.00
_cell.angle_gamma   90.00
#
_symmetry.space_group_name_H-M   'P 1'
#
loop_
_entity.id
_entity.type
_entity.pdbx_description
1 polymer ?
#
loop_
_entity_poly.entity_id
_entity_poly.type
_entity_poly.pdbx_seq_one_letter_code
_entity_poly.pdbx_strand_id
1 'polypeptide(L)'
;MKRMKTNPFFLGIFLIVVFYLFWGVSQFVGIKMRQPLQSSLLFSIAFTGLIGCFIPIYFKNKFHWNYNEPSSNRIIGYLFLVVAIVFSTILSGALLKIIELNYSWIIILKYILLFFPMSLGLGLFAFLLIPNMICEWQNNKKKSALLVILISAFFFFSFYVDSLFQDIALAVTMGFIGLLLGLGYLFLRSFWIVYPVLFIIMLVNTLADNKYDEYNFAIVIVSALLSATILVVDFMRSRKWITKNRLKQVSK
;
A
#
# COMPACT_ATOMS: atom_id res chain seq x y z
N MET A 1 30.97 -14.83 10.78
CA MET A 1 30.69 -13.98 9.60
C MET A 1 30.06 -12.66 10.07
N LYS A 2 30.82 -11.56 10.09
CA LYS A 2 30.33 -10.22 10.48
C LYS A 2 29.24 -9.79 9.48
N ARG A 3 27.96 -9.92 9.86
CA ARG A 3 26.84 -9.32 9.10
C ARG A 3 27.04 -7.82 9.13
N MET A 4 27.19 -7.19 7.96
CA MET A 4 27.01 -5.74 7.83
C MET A 4 25.70 -5.38 8.53
N LYS A 5 25.82 -4.60 9.61
CA LYS A 5 24.73 -4.11 10.43
C LYS A 5 24.10 -2.92 9.69
N THR A 6 23.60 -3.14 8.46
CA THR A 6 22.76 -2.13 7.81
C THR A 6 21.58 -1.91 8.72
N ASN A 7 21.53 -0.76 9.38
CA ASN A 7 20.46 -0.42 10.28
C ASN A 7 19.16 -0.39 9.46
N PRO A 8 18.22 -1.32 9.70
CA PRO A 8 17.00 -1.47 8.90
C PRO A 8 16.19 -0.17 8.85
N PHE A 9 16.38 0.71 9.85
CA PHE A 9 15.76 2.03 9.91
C PHE A 9 16.22 2.98 8.79
N PHE A 10 17.53 3.19 8.61
CA PHE A 10 18.04 4.10 7.56
C PHE A 10 17.66 3.62 6.16
N LEU A 11 17.72 2.30 5.96
CA LEU A 11 17.31 1.70 4.71
C LEU A 11 15.82 1.91 4.45
N GLY A 12 14.97 1.72 5.47
CA GLY A 12 13.53 1.97 5.36
C GLY A 12 13.20 3.42 5.00
N ILE A 13 13.86 4.40 5.64
CA ILE A 13 13.68 5.81 5.31
C ILE A 13 14.10 6.08 3.86
N PHE A 14 15.27 5.58 3.45
CA PHE A 14 15.74 5.72 2.07
C PHE A 14 14.73 5.17 1.06
N LEU A 15 14.14 4.01 1.33
CA LEU A 15 13.12 3.41 0.46
C LEU A 15 11.84 4.24 0.40
N ILE A 16 11.38 4.82 1.52
CA ILE A 16 10.22 5.70 1.56
C ILE A 16 10.47 6.96 0.72
N VAL A 17 11.66 7.56 0.82
CA VAL A 17 12.05 8.72 0.01
C VAL A 17 12.06 8.36 -1.47
N VAL A 18 12.66 7.23 -1.83
CA VAL A 18 12.68 6.72 -3.21
C VAL A 18 11.26 6.46 -3.72
N PHE A 19 10.38 5.89 -2.90
CA PHE A 19 8.96 5.70 -3.23
C PHE A 19 8.26 7.02 -3.58
N TYR A 20 8.45 8.06 -2.75
CA TYR A 20 7.87 9.38 -3.04
C TYR A 20 8.46 10.06 -4.27
N LEU A 21 9.78 9.94 -4.49
CA LEU A 21 10.41 10.53 -5.68
C LEU A 21 9.85 9.94 -6.97
N PHE A 22 9.72 8.61 -7.06
CA PHE A 22 9.20 7.97 -8.26
C PHE A 22 7.71 8.28 -8.48
N TRP A 23 6.92 8.36 -7.42
CA TRP A 23 5.53 8.80 -7.51
C TRP A 23 5.44 10.26 -7.98
N GLY A 24 6.17 11.17 -7.33
CA GLY A 24 6.17 12.59 -7.65
C GLY A 24 6.65 12.89 -9.07
N VAL A 25 7.72 12.22 -9.52
CA VAL A 25 8.20 12.32 -10.91
C VAL A 25 7.14 11.84 -11.89
N SER A 26 6.47 10.72 -11.59
CA SER A 26 5.38 10.23 -12.42
C SER A 26 4.26 11.27 -12.56
N GLN A 27 3.83 11.89 -11.46
CA GLN A 27 2.79 12.92 -11.49
C GLN A 27 3.25 14.20 -12.17
N PHE A 28 4.52 14.59 -11.99
CA PHE A 28 5.09 15.76 -12.65
C PHE A 28 5.09 15.60 -14.17
N VAL A 29 5.50 14.43 -14.68
CA VAL A 29 5.47 14.12 -16.12
C VAL A 29 4.04 14.14 -16.65
N GLY A 30 3.08 13.61 -15.89
CA GLY A 30 1.67 13.57 -16.29
C GLY A 30 1.02 14.96 -16.32
N ILE A 31 1.10 15.68 -15.21
CA ILE A 31 0.36 16.92 -14.97
C ILE A 31 1.07 18.13 -15.60
N LYS A 32 2.40 18.27 -15.39
CA LYS A 32 3.14 19.47 -15.82
C LYS A 32 3.70 19.33 -17.24
N MET A 33 4.29 18.18 -17.57
CA MET A 33 4.83 17.95 -18.92
C MET A 33 3.77 17.53 -19.93
N ARG A 34 2.53 17.23 -19.49
CA ARG A 34 1.41 16.76 -20.33
C ARG A 34 1.79 15.53 -21.17
N GLN A 35 2.53 14.62 -20.55
CA GLN A 35 3.01 13.38 -21.15
C GLN A 35 2.32 12.18 -20.47
N PRO A 36 1.02 11.96 -20.74
CA PRO A 36 0.21 10.99 -20.00
C PRO A 36 0.73 9.57 -20.20
N LEU A 37 1.21 9.21 -21.40
CA LEU A 37 1.73 7.87 -21.67
C LEU A 37 3.01 7.57 -20.86
N GLN A 38 3.97 8.49 -20.88
CA GLN A 38 5.22 8.37 -20.13
C GLN A 38 4.97 8.34 -18.63
N SER A 39 4.05 9.19 -18.16
CA SER A 39 3.57 9.17 -16.78
C SER A 39 2.98 7.81 -16.42
N SER A 40 2.09 7.26 -17.25
CA SER A 40 1.48 5.95 -17.01
C SER A 40 2.51 4.82 -16.94
N LEU A 41 3.54 4.84 -17.80
CA LEU A 41 4.62 3.85 -17.79
C LEU A 41 5.49 3.97 -16.53
N LEU A 42 5.90 5.18 -16.16
CA LEU A 42 6.67 5.45 -14.95
C LEU A 42 5.88 5.04 -13.70
N PHE A 43 4.60 5.39 -13.65
CA PHE A 43 3.70 5.01 -12.57
C PHE A 43 3.59 3.49 -12.42
N SER A 44 3.32 2.81 -13.54
CA SER A 44 2.94 1.39 -13.53
C SER A 44 4.13 0.45 -13.35
N ILE A 45 5.25 0.73 -14.02
CA ILE A 45 6.41 -0.17 -14.00
C ILE A 45 7.32 0.18 -12.84
N ALA A 46 7.74 1.45 -12.76
CA ALA A 46 8.75 1.86 -11.79
C ALA A 46 8.12 2.04 -10.40
N PHE A 47 7.05 2.83 -10.29
CA PHE A 47 6.43 3.10 -9.00
C PHE A 47 5.66 1.90 -8.44
N THR A 48 4.61 1.38 -9.10
CA THR A 48 3.81 0.30 -8.50
C THR A 48 4.50 -1.06 -8.57
N GLY A 49 5.14 -1.40 -9.68
CA GLY A 49 5.78 -2.71 -9.88
C GLY A 49 7.09 -2.87 -9.10
N LEU A 50 8.13 -2.11 -9.48
CA LEU A 50 9.47 -2.27 -8.91
C LEU A 50 9.56 -1.75 -7.48
N ILE A 51 9.21 -0.49 -7.27
CA ILE A 51 9.44 0.17 -5.99
C ILE A 51 8.35 -0.21 -4.99
N GLY A 52 7.09 -0.18 -5.41
CA GLY A 52 5.93 -0.49 -4.60
C GLY A 52 5.86 -1.97 -4.20
N CYS A 53 6.04 -2.89 -5.16
CA CYS A 53 5.86 -4.32 -4.90
C CYS A 53 7.19 -5.08 -4.71
N PHE A 54 8.09 -5.03 -5.69
CA PHE A 54 9.29 -5.87 -5.68
C PHE A 54 10.22 -5.57 -4.50
N ILE A 55 10.50 -4.30 -4.22
CA ILE A 55 11.43 -3.91 -3.15
C ILE A 55 10.96 -4.35 -1.75
N PRO A 56 9.74 -4.02 -1.27
CA PRO A 56 9.27 -4.47 0.04
C PRO A 56 9.23 -6.00 0.17
N ILE A 57 8.84 -6.70 -0.89
CA ILE A 57 8.78 -8.17 -0.94
C ILE A 57 10.20 -8.77 -0.89
N TYR A 58 11.16 -8.18 -1.60
CA TYR A 58 12.55 -8.58 -1.52
C TYR A 58 13.08 -8.45 -0.09
N PHE A 59 12.80 -7.32 0.59
CA PHE A 59 13.21 -7.11 1.97
C PHE A 59 12.53 -8.06 2.95
N LYS A 60 11.22 -8.29 2.77
CA LYS A 60 10.48 -9.29 3.53
C LYS A 60 11.12 -10.67 3.42
N ASN A 61 11.51 -11.11 2.22
CA ASN A 61 12.19 -12.40 2.04
C ASN A 61 13.62 -12.41 2.58
N LYS A 62 14.37 -11.31 2.43
CA LYS A 62 15.75 -11.20 2.93
C LYS A 62 15.80 -11.21 4.46
N PHE A 63 14.89 -10.50 5.11
CA PHE A 63 14.83 -10.34 6.56
C PHE A 63 13.83 -11.26 7.25
N HIS A 64 13.12 -12.10 6.49
CA HIS A 64 12.15 -13.09 6.98
C HIS A 64 11.00 -12.43 7.75
N TRP A 65 10.52 -11.30 7.25
CA TRP A 65 9.36 -10.63 7.82
C TRP A 65 8.08 -11.42 7.51
N ASN A 66 7.14 -11.38 8.44
CA ASN A 66 5.84 -12.01 8.29
C ASN A 66 4.81 -10.97 7.86
N TYR A 67 3.88 -11.37 7.00
CA TYR A 67 2.71 -10.55 6.66
C TYR A 67 1.70 -10.45 7.80
N ASN A 68 1.66 -11.48 8.64
CA ASN A 68 0.67 -11.62 9.71
C ASN A 68 1.37 -12.00 11.00
N GLU A 69 0.92 -11.41 12.09
CA GLU A 69 1.25 -11.78 13.46
C GLU A 69 -0.05 -12.02 14.26
N PRO A 70 0.02 -12.64 15.45
CA PRO A 70 -1.14 -12.79 16.32
C PRO A 70 -1.77 -11.44 16.67
N SER A 71 -3.06 -11.31 16.37
CA SER A 71 -3.88 -10.15 16.69
C SER A 71 -3.96 -9.93 18.20
N SER A 72 -3.91 -8.67 18.65
CA SER A 72 -4.13 -8.32 20.06
C SER A 72 -5.62 -8.21 20.39
N ASN A 73 -6.42 -7.55 19.53
CA ASN A 73 -7.87 -7.44 19.68
C ASN A 73 -8.56 -7.33 18.32
N ARG A 74 -9.13 -8.44 17.84
CA ARG A 74 -9.75 -8.49 16.51
C ARG A 74 -10.95 -7.57 16.38
N ILE A 75 -11.79 -7.49 17.42
CA ILE A 75 -13.04 -6.74 17.38
C ILE A 75 -12.76 -5.25 17.17
N ILE A 76 -11.88 -4.68 18.00
CA ILE A 76 -11.47 -3.27 17.88
C ILE A 76 -10.80 -3.01 16.54
N GLY A 77 -9.94 -3.93 16.08
CA GLY A 77 -9.30 -3.82 14.78
C GLY A 77 -10.30 -3.75 13.62
N TYR A 78 -11.28 -4.65 13.58
CA TYR A 78 -12.34 -4.60 12.57
C TYR A 78 -13.21 -3.35 12.68
N LEU A 79 -13.51 -2.88 13.90
CA LEU A 79 -14.26 -1.65 14.10
C LEU A 79 -13.56 -0.47 13.42
N PHE A 80 -12.25 -0.30 13.59
CA PHE A 80 -11.50 0.75 12.91
C PHE A 80 -11.53 0.62 11.38
N LEU A 81 -11.46 -0.61 10.85
CA LEU A 81 -11.56 -0.83 9.41
C LEU A 81 -12.96 -0.50 8.86
N VAL A 82 -14.03 -0.86 9.57
CA VAL A 82 -15.40 -0.49 9.19
C VAL A 82 -15.58 1.02 9.22
N VAL A 83 -15.10 1.69 10.27
CA VAL A 83 -15.12 3.16 10.36
C VAL A 83 -14.35 3.80 9.21
N ALA A 84 -13.19 3.26 8.82
CA ALA A 84 -12.42 3.76 7.68
C ALA A 84 -13.19 3.64 6.36
N ILE A 85 -13.87 2.52 6.12
CA ILE A 85 -14.72 2.33 4.93
C ILE A 85 -15.86 3.34 4.95
N VAL A 86 -16.67 3.36 6.02
CA VAL A 86 -17.84 4.25 6.11
C VAL A 86 -17.45 5.71 5.94
N PHE A 87 -16.38 6.15 6.60
CA PHE A 87 -15.87 7.50 6.48
C PHE A 87 -15.46 7.83 5.04
N SER A 88 -14.68 6.95 4.42
CA SER A 88 -14.09 7.20 3.11
C SER A 88 -15.04 6.97 1.93
N THR A 89 -16.14 6.24 2.11
CA THR A 89 -17.07 5.93 1.01
C THR A 89 -18.42 6.62 1.14
N ILE A 90 -19.00 6.64 2.35
CA ILE A 90 -20.35 7.18 2.60
C ILE A 90 -20.25 8.64 3.01
N LEU A 91 -19.47 8.95 4.06
CA LEU A 91 -19.39 10.32 4.59
C LEU A 91 -18.70 11.28 3.62
N SER A 92 -17.79 10.79 2.77
CA SER A 92 -17.18 11.56 1.69
C SER A 92 -18.12 11.82 0.50
N GLY A 93 -19.28 11.16 0.43
CA GLY A 93 -20.17 11.20 -0.74
C GLY A 93 -19.65 10.43 -1.95
N ALA A 94 -18.49 9.76 -1.87
CA ALA A 94 -17.87 9.06 -2.99
C ALA A 94 -18.80 8.00 -3.61
N LEU A 95 -19.52 7.23 -2.77
CA LEU A 95 -20.42 6.19 -3.25
C LEU A 95 -21.60 6.76 -4.06
N LEU A 96 -22.17 7.88 -3.63
CA LEU A 96 -23.25 8.56 -4.37
C LEU A 96 -22.74 9.06 -5.73
N LYS A 97 -21.56 9.69 -5.74
CA LYS A 97 -20.95 10.19 -6.97
C LYS A 97 -20.67 9.08 -7.99
N ILE A 98 -20.25 7.90 -7.55
CA ILE A 98 -20.05 6.73 -8.44
C ILE A 98 -21.36 6.29 -9.09
N ILE A 99 -22.45 6.27 -8.32
CA ILE A 99 -23.78 5.91 -8.84
C ILE A 99 -24.22 6.93 -9.90
N GLU A 100 -24.01 8.23 -9.64
CA GLU A 100 -24.31 9.31 -10.58
C GLU A 100 -23.48 9.22 -11.87
N LEU A 101 -22.20 8.87 -11.77
CA LEU A 101 -21.30 8.72 -12.92
C LEU A 101 -21.67 7.53 -13.82
N ASN A 102 -22.45 6.57 -13.30
CA ASN A 102 -22.98 5.42 -14.06
C ASN A 102 -21.94 4.72 -14.95
N TYR A 103 -20.82 4.34 -14.32
CA TYR A 103 -19.69 3.76 -15.04
C TYR A 103 -20.02 2.45 -15.76
N SER A 104 -19.50 2.31 -16.98
CA SER A 104 -19.51 1.03 -17.68
C SER A 104 -18.60 0.00 -16.98
N TRP A 105 -18.95 -1.28 -17.12
CA TRP A 105 -18.18 -2.38 -16.54
C TRP A 105 -16.70 -2.39 -16.94
N ILE A 106 -16.39 -1.96 -18.17
CA ILE A 106 -15.00 -1.90 -18.65
C ILE A 106 -14.17 -0.84 -17.91
N ILE A 107 -14.78 0.30 -17.54
CA ILE A 107 -14.12 1.33 -16.74
C ILE A 107 -13.92 0.82 -15.31
N ILE A 108 -14.94 0.18 -14.72
CA ILE A 108 -14.82 -0.43 -13.39
C ILE A 108 -13.67 -1.45 -13.36
N LEU A 109 -13.58 -2.34 -14.36
CA LEU A 109 -12.48 -3.30 -14.46
C LEU A 109 -11.11 -2.62 -14.58
N LYS A 110 -11.00 -1.55 -15.37
CA LYS A 110 -9.77 -0.75 -15.46
C LYS A 110 -9.35 -0.21 -14.10
N TYR A 111 -10.29 0.36 -13.35
CA TYR A 111 -10.00 0.87 -12.02
C TYR A 111 -9.57 -0.25 -11.07
N ILE A 112 -10.26 -1.40 -11.06
CA ILE A 112 -9.85 -2.57 -10.26
C ILE A 112 -8.41 -2.98 -10.57
N LEU A 113 -8.06 -3.09 -11.86
CA LEU A 113 -6.73 -3.49 -12.30
C LEU A 113 -5.66 -2.43 -12.01
N LEU A 114 -6.00 -1.13 -12.03
CA LEU A 114 -5.08 -0.04 -11.72
C LEU A 114 -4.83 0.07 -10.21
N PHE A 115 -5.88 -0.06 -9.40
CA PHE A 115 -5.79 0.10 -7.96
C PHE A 115 -5.26 -1.13 -7.23
N PHE A 116 -5.33 -2.32 -7.83
CA PHE A 116 -4.68 -3.51 -7.31
C PHE A 116 -3.17 -3.29 -7.05
N PRO A 117 -2.33 -2.98 -8.06
CA PRO A 117 -0.90 -2.78 -7.86
C PRO A 117 -0.59 -1.52 -7.02
N MET A 118 -1.39 -0.45 -7.14
CA MET A 118 -1.20 0.79 -6.38
C MET A 118 -1.43 0.59 -4.87
N SER A 119 -2.58 0.04 -4.51
CA SER A 119 -2.91 -0.25 -3.10
C SER A 119 -1.99 -1.33 -2.51
N LEU A 120 -1.53 -2.29 -3.33
CA LEU A 120 -0.55 -3.29 -2.91
C LEU A 120 0.77 -2.62 -2.55
N GLY A 121 1.29 -1.73 -3.41
CA GLY A 121 2.51 -0.99 -3.13
C GLY A 121 2.41 -0.14 -1.85
N LEU A 122 1.35 0.66 -1.74
CA LEU A 122 1.07 1.46 -0.54
C LEU A 122 0.96 0.59 0.71
N GLY A 123 0.20 -0.50 0.64
CA GLY A 123 0.00 -1.42 1.75
C GLY A 123 1.30 -2.09 2.19
N LEU A 124 2.17 -2.47 1.25
CA LEU A 124 3.47 -3.08 1.57
C LEU A 124 4.40 -2.09 2.28
N PHE A 125 4.39 -0.81 1.91
CA PHE A 125 5.13 0.20 2.66
C PHE A 125 4.50 0.42 4.04
N ALA A 126 3.20 0.69 4.09
CA ALA A 126 2.49 1.06 5.31
C ALA A 126 2.44 -0.07 6.36
N PHE A 127 2.15 -1.30 5.93
CA PHE A 127 1.81 -2.41 6.83
C PHE A 127 2.84 -3.55 6.80
N LEU A 128 3.91 -3.45 6.03
CA LEU A 128 5.04 -4.40 6.07
C LEU A 128 6.36 -3.68 6.32
N LEU A 129 6.72 -2.65 5.57
CA LEU A 129 8.00 -1.95 5.75
C LEU A 129 8.04 -1.15 7.07
N ILE A 130 7.11 -0.20 7.27
CA ILE A 130 7.10 0.71 8.43
C ILE A 130 7.06 -0.06 9.77
N PRO A 131 6.20 -1.08 9.97
CA PRO A 131 6.20 -1.84 11.23
C PRO A 131 7.53 -2.51 11.51
N ASN A 132 8.23 -3.00 10.48
CA ASN A 132 9.53 -3.66 10.63
C ASN A 132 10.72 -2.69 10.79
N MET A 133 10.50 -1.38 10.60
CA MET A 133 11.50 -0.35 10.92
C MET A 133 11.52 0.02 12.41
N ILE A 134 10.45 -0.26 13.15
CA ILE A 134 10.29 0.11 14.55
C ILE A 134 10.48 -1.13 15.42
N CYS A 135 11.63 -1.28 16.07
CA CYS A 135 11.87 -2.46 16.93
C CYS A 135 10.89 -2.49 18.12
N GLU A 136 10.25 -3.65 18.35
CA GLU A 136 9.42 -3.95 19.53
C GLU A 136 8.22 -3.01 19.72
N TRP A 137 7.62 -2.50 18.63
CA TRP A 137 6.45 -1.64 18.73
C TRP A 137 5.27 -2.34 19.40
N GLN A 138 5.16 -3.67 19.27
CA GLN A 138 4.06 -4.48 19.81
C GLN A 138 3.98 -4.44 21.35
N ASN A 139 5.12 -4.23 22.03
CA ASN A 139 5.23 -4.30 23.49
C ASN A 139 5.35 -2.93 24.16
N ASN A 140 5.41 -1.84 23.39
CA ASN A 140 5.66 -0.51 23.90
C ASN A 140 4.62 0.49 23.35
N LYS A 141 3.79 1.03 24.24
CA LYS A 141 2.71 1.97 23.90
C LYS A 141 3.20 3.20 23.12
N LYS A 142 4.37 3.77 23.47
CA LYS A 142 4.93 4.93 22.76
C LYS A 142 5.33 4.56 21.33
N LYS A 143 5.96 3.39 21.14
CA LYS A 143 6.33 2.90 19.81
C LYS A 143 5.13 2.46 18.98
N SER A 144 4.09 1.90 19.61
CA SER A 144 2.79 1.62 18.99
C SER A 144 2.11 2.90 18.49
N ALA A 145 2.10 3.96 19.29
CA ALA A 145 1.58 5.26 18.87
C ALA A 145 2.41 5.85 17.71
N LEU A 146 3.74 5.76 17.79
CA LEU A 146 4.65 6.17 16.71
C LEU A 146 4.36 5.41 15.41
N LEU A 147 4.09 4.11 15.47
CA LEU A 147 3.70 3.32 14.30
C LEU A 147 2.47 3.90 13.61
N VAL A 148 1.40 4.14 14.36
CA VAL A 148 0.15 4.70 13.81
C VAL A 148 0.39 6.07 13.20
N ILE A 149 1.17 6.92 13.87
CA ILE A 149 1.53 8.26 13.37
C ILE A 149 2.35 8.16 12.08
N LEU A 150 3.32 7.25 11.99
CA LEU A 150 4.13 7.07 10.78
C LEU A 150 3.32 6.53 9.61
N ILE A 151 2.37 5.61 9.85
CA ILE A 151 1.45 5.15 8.82
C ILE A 151 0.56 6.30 8.35
N SER A 152 -0.03 7.08 9.27
CA SER A 152 -0.85 8.25 8.93
C SER A 152 -0.06 9.29 8.13
N ALA A 153 1.14 9.65 8.57
CA ALA A 153 2.03 10.55 7.86
C ALA A 153 2.40 9.99 6.48
N PHE A 154 2.65 8.67 6.38
CA PHE A 154 2.97 8.03 5.11
C PHE A 154 1.86 8.23 4.07
N PHE A 155 0.60 8.04 4.47
CA PHE A 155 -0.55 8.29 3.59
C PHE A 155 -0.74 9.79 3.30
N PHE A 156 -0.60 10.67 4.30
CA PHE A 156 -0.68 12.11 4.08
C PHE A 156 0.30 12.56 2.98
N PHE A 157 1.59 12.24 3.14
CA PHE A 157 2.62 12.65 2.18
C PHE A 157 2.46 11.95 0.83
N SER A 158 2.01 10.70 0.81
CA SER A 158 1.70 9.97 -0.44
C SER A 158 0.74 10.74 -1.33
N PHE A 159 -0.39 11.17 -0.79
CA PHE A 159 -1.42 11.87 -1.56
C PHE A 159 -1.12 13.37 -1.74
N TYR A 160 -0.32 13.97 -0.85
CA TYR A 160 0.19 15.31 -1.07
C TYR A 160 1.18 15.35 -2.25
N VAL A 161 2.04 14.34 -2.38
CA VAL A 161 2.90 14.14 -3.56
C VAL A 161 2.07 13.80 -4.80
N ASP A 162 1.02 12.99 -4.66
CA ASP A 162 0.13 12.63 -5.78
C ASP A 162 -0.51 13.85 -6.46
N SER A 163 -0.84 14.86 -5.66
CA SER A 163 -1.39 16.15 -6.14
C SER A 163 -0.31 17.18 -6.48
N LEU A 164 0.98 16.82 -6.49
CA LEU A 164 2.11 17.76 -6.64
C LEU A 164 2.04 18.94 -5.65
N PHE A 165 1.65 18.64 -4.42
CA PHE A 165 1.51 19.58 -3.32
C PHE A 165 0.41 20.63 -3.51
N GLN A 166 -0.58 20.34 -4.35
CA GLN A 166 -1.67 21.28 -4.65
C GLN A 166 -2.92 21.05 -3.80
N ASP A 167 -3.17 19.81 -3.36
CA ASP A 167 -4.39 19.46 -2.63
C ASP A 167 -4.07 18.96 -1.21
N ILE A 168 -4.00 19.92 -0.28
CA ILE A 168 -3.79 19.63 1.13
C ILE A 168 -5.03 18.97 1.76
N ALA A 169 -6.24 19.25 1.26
CA ALA A 169 -7.46 18.70 1.81
C ALA A 169 -7.55 17.19 1.56
N LEU A 170 -7.24 16.74 0.33
CA LEU A 170 -7.09 15.34 -0.02
C LEU A 170 -6.01 14.66 0.84
N ALA A 171 -4.84 15.31 1.00
CA ALA A 171 -3.76 14.79 1.81
C ALA A 171 -4.16 14.59 3.27
N VAL A 172 -4.86 15.56 3.88
CA VAL A 172 -5.40 15.46 5.25
C VAL A 172 -6.39 14.30 5.36
N THR A 173 -7.34 14.19 4.43
CA THR A 173 -8.33 13.11 4.39
C THR A 173 -7.66 11.74 4.33
N MET A 174 -6.67 11.58 3.44
CA MET A 174 -5.92 10.33 3.28
C MET A 174 -5.01 10.05 4.48
N GLY A 175 -4.44 11.08 5.11
CA GLY A 175 -3.72 10.95 6.37
C GLY A 175 -4.60 10.45 7.51
N PHE A 176 -5.84 10.94 7.61
CA PHE A 176 -6.82 10.47 8.58
C PHE A 176 -7.29 9.04 8.31
N ILE A 177 -7.55 8.69 7.04
CA ILE A 177 -7.79 7.29 6.63
C ILE A 177 -6.59 6.42 7.02
N GLY A 178 -5.37 6.88 6.77
CA GLY A 178 -4.13 6.22 7.16
C GLY A 178 -4.03 6.00 8.67
N LEU A 179 -4.52 6.95 9.49
CA LEU A 179 -4.61 6.79 10.94
C LEU A 179 -5.58 5.67 11.32
N LEU A 180 -6.77 5.62 10.73
CA LEU A 180 -7.76 4.56 10.99
C LEU A 180 -7.24 3.19 10.55
N LEU A 181 -6.61 3.09 9.38
CA LEU A 181 -5.99 1.86 8.90
C LEU A 181 -4.79 1.46 9.79
N GLY A 182 -4.00 2.43 10.25
CA GLY A 182 -2.90 2.22 11.19
C GLY A 182 -3.38 1.67 12.53
N LEU A 183 -4.49 2.19 13.06
CA LEU A 183 -5.16 1.64 14.25
C LEU A 183 -5.70 0.22 13.98
N GLY A 184 -6.38 -0.01 12.86
CA GLY A 184 -6.84 -1.34 12.46
C GLY A 184 -5.68 -2.34 12.39
N TYR A 185 -4.55 -1.94 11.79
CA TYR A 185 -3.34 -2.74 11.70
C TYR A 185 -2.70 -2.99 13.08
N LEU A 186 -2.65 -1.99 13.97
CA LEU A 186 -2.09 -2.12 15.32
C LEU A 186 -2.74 -3.28 16.09
N PHE A 187 -4.06 -3.43 15.95
CA PHE A 187 -4.84 -4.46 16.64
C PHE A 187 -4.88 -5.82 15.91
N LEU A 188 -5.01 -5.81 14.58
CA LEU A 188 -5.12 -7.04 13.77
C LEU A 188 -3.77 -7.67 13.46
N ARG A 189 -2.73 -6.85 13.28
CA ARG A 189 -1.38 -7.22 12.86
C ARG A 189 -1.34 -8.10 11.62
N SER A 190 -2.27 -7.87 10.71
CA SER A 190 -2.45 -8.67 9.50
C SER A 190 -2.52 -7.78 8.28
N PHE A 191 -1.46 -7.83 7.48
CA PHE A 191 -1.41 -7.18 6.17
C PHE A 191 -2.62 -7.62 5.31
N TRP A 192 -2.88 -8.93 5.25
CA TRP A 192 -3.92 -9.50 4.38
C TRP A 192 -5.36 -9.12 4.76
N ILE A 193 -5.59 -8.58 5.95
CA ILE A 193 -6.89 -8.05 6.37
C ILE A 193 -7.00 -6.54 6.08
N VAL A 194 -5.94 -5.78 6.34
CA VAL A 194 -5.95 -4.31 6.18
C VAL A 194 -5.80 -3.91 4.71
N TYR A 195 -5.02 -4.65 3.92
CA TYR A 195 -4.79 -4.39 2.51
C TYR A 195 -6.08 -4.39 1.66
N PRO A 196 -6.99 -5.39 1.74
CA PRO A 196 -8.23 -5.36 0.98
C PRO A 196 -9.10 -4.14 1.32
N VAL A 197 -9.09 -3.70 2.58
CA VAL A 197 -9.81 -2.49 3.00
C VAL A 197 -9.19 -1.25 2.35
N LEU A 198 -7.86 -1.10 2.38
CA LEU A 198 -7.17 -0.03 1.66
C LEU A 198 -7.53 -0.04 0.16
N PHE A 199 -7.52 -1.22 -0.47
CA PHE A 199 -7.88 -1.37 -1.88
C PHE A 199 -9.29 -0.87 -2.18
N ILE A 200 -10.29 -1.28 -1.39
CA ILE A 200 -11.68 -0.83 -1.55
C ILE A 200 -11.79 0.68 -1.38
N ILE A 201 -11.18 1.22 -0.32
CA ILE A 201 -11.20 2.66 -0.03
C ILE A 201 -10.63 3.45 -1.21
N MET A 202 -9.46 3.06 -1.71
CA MET A 202 -8.83 3.73 -2.84
C MET A 202 -9.65 3.60 -4.11
N LEU A 203 -10.17 2.41 -4.40
CA LEU A 203 -10.98 2.15 -5.59
C LEU A 203 -12.22 3.04 -5.63
N VAL A 204 -12.97 3.10 -4.52
CA VAL A 204 -14.19 3.90 -4.42
C VAL A 204 -13.88 5.39 -4.53
N ASN A 205 -12.93 5.91 -3.75
CA ASN A 205 -12.63 7.35 -3.78
C ASN A 205 -12.15 7.82 -5.16
N THR A 206 -11.33 7.01 -5.83
CA THR A 206 -10.78 7.42 -7.12
C THR A 206 -11.74 7.22 -8.29
N LEU A 207 -12.66 6.25 -8.21
CA LEU A 207 -13.80 6.18 -9.13
C LEU A 207 -14.66 7.45 -9.00
N ALA A 208 -14.93 7.90 -7.77
CA ALA A 208 -15.65 9.15 -7.56
C ALA A 208 -14.91 10.36 -8.13
N ASP A 209 -13.58 10.36 -8.12
CA ASP A 209 -12.75 11.45 -8.63
C ASP A 209 -12.54 11.44 -10.15
N ASN A 210 -13.02 10.45 -10.90
CA ASN A 210 -12.92 10.30 -12.37
C ASN A 210 -11.51 10.53 -13.01
N LYS A 211 -10.47 10.56 -12.18
CA LYS A 211 -9.09 10.96 -12.54
C LYS A 211 -8.42 10.03 -13.56
N TYR A 212 -8.83 8.78 -13.64
CA TYR A 212 -8.16 7.73 -14.42
C TYR A 212 -9.03 7.19 -15.57
N ASP A 213 -10.08 7.90 -15.94
CA ASP A 213 -10.99 7.53 -17.04
C ASP A 213 -10.27 7.48 -18.39
N GLU A 214 -9.24 8.28 -18.60
CA GLU A 214 -8.44 8.29 -19.83
C GLU A 214 -7.16 7.44 -19.75
N TYR A 215 -6.92 6.78 -18.61
CA TYR A 215 -5.70 6.00 -18.41
C TYR A 215 -5.63 4.82 -19.38
N ASN A 216 -4.42 4.56 -19.91
CA ASN A 216 -4.21 3.54 -20.93
C ASN A 216 -4.45 2.14 -20.35
N PHE A 217 -5.44 1.44 -20.88
CA PHE A 217 -5.87 0.14 -20.38
C PHE A 217 -4.81 -0.97 -20.53
N ALA A 218 -4.00 -0.94 -21.60
CA ALA A 218 -2.94 -1.92 -21.80
C ALA A 218 -1.84 -1.77 -20.73
N ILE A 219 -1.49 -0.54 -20.37
CA ILE A 219 -0.53 -0.27 -19.29
C ILE A 219 -1.06 -0.78 -17.95
N VAL A 220 -2.34 -0.55 -17.68
CA VAL A 220 -3.01 -1.05 -16.47
C VAL A 220 -2.93 -2.58 -16.36
N ILE A 221 -3.19 -3.29 -17.46
CA ILE A 221 -3.09 -4.76 -17.51
C ILE A 221 -1.65 -5.20 -17.23
N VAL A 222 -0.65 -4.60 -17.88
CA VAL A 222 0.77 -4.94 -17.67
C VAL A 222 1.18 -4.71 -16.22
N SER A 223 0.74 -3.60 -15.61
CA SER A 223 1.01 -3.29 -14.20
C SER A 223 0.43 -4.35 -13.26
N ALA A 224 -0.85 -4.70 -13.46
CA ALA A 224 -1.54 -5.69 -12.66
C ALA A 224 -0.85 -7.07 -12.77
N LEU A 225 -0.50 -7.49 -13.99
CA LEU A 225 0.20 -8.75 -14.22
C LEU A 225 1.59 -8.78 -13.58
N LEU A 226 2.35 -7.68 -13.66
CA LEU A 226 3.66 -7.57 -13.02
C LEU A 226 3.55 -7.73 -11.50
N SER A 227 2.68 -6.95 -10.85
CA SER A 227 2.47 -7.03 -9.40
C SER A 227 1.91 -8.38 -8.96
N ALA A 228 0.98 -8.97 -9.72
CA ALA A 228 0.48 -10.32 -9.46
C ALA A 228 1.60 -11.37 -9.56
N THR A 229 2.46 -11.28 -10.58
CA THR A 229 3.59 -12.19 -10.77
C THR A 229 4.57 -12.10 -9.60
N ILE A 230 4.91 -10.87 -9.16
CA ILE A 230 5.78 -10.65 -8.00
C ILE A 230 5.17 -11.32 -6.75
N LEU A 231 3.86 -11.15 -6.54
CA LEU A 231 3.15 -11.72 -5.40
C LEU A 231 3.09 -13.25 -5.44
N VAL A 232 2.80 -13.83 -6.60
CA VAL A 232 2.78 -15.29 -6.81
C VAL A 232 4.16 -15.89 -6.54
N VAL A 233 5.22 -15.27 -7.04
CA VAL A 233 6.60 -15.70 -6.80
C VAL A 233 6.94 -15.65 -5.30
N ASP A 234 6.50 -14.62 -4.58
CA ASP A 234 6.67 -14.53 -3.14
C ASP A 234 5.94 -15.65 -2.38
N PHE A 235 4.68 -15.93 -2.74
CA PHE A 235 3.90 -17.01 -2.14
C PHE A 235 4.57 -18.37 -2.36
N MET A 236 5.05 -18.64 -3.58
CA MET A 236 5.78 -19.88 -3.92
C MET A 236 7.06 -20.02 -3.11
N ARG A 237 7.85 -18.95 -2.95
CA ARG A 237 9.09 -18.96 -2.15
C ARG A 237 8.81 -19.17 -0.68
N SER A 238 7.80 -18.49 -0.14
CA SER A 238 7.39 -18.60 1.26
C SER A 238 6.96 -20.03 1.61
N ARG A 239 6.18 -20.68 0.73
CA ARG A 239 5.75 -22.08 0.90
C ARG A 239 6.94 -23.05 0.93
N LYS A 240 7.87 -22.93 -0.02
CA LYS A 240 9.08 -23.78 -0.07
C LYS A 240 9.92 -23.68 1.22
N TRP A 241 10.03 -22.47 1.78
CA TRP A 241 10.74 -22.24 3.03
C TRP A 241 10.09 -22.93 4.23
N ILE A 242 8.76 -22.82 4.36
CA ILE A 242 7.98 -23.47 5.43
C ILE A 242 8.15 -24.99 5.36
N THR A 243 8.03 -25.58 4.17
CA THR A 243 8.20 -27.02 3.98
C THR A 243 9.60 -27.50 4.35
N LYS A 244 10.66 -26.79 3.92
CA LYS A 244 12.04 -27.14 4.23
C LYS A 244 12.34 -27.10 5.74
N ASN A 245 11.81 -26.12 6.46
CA ASN A 245 12.03 -25.99 7.90
C ASN A 245 11.28 -27.05 8.70
N ARG A 246 10.06 -27.40 8.30
CA ARG A 246 9.32 -28.51 8.92
C ARG A 246 10.06 -29.84 8.77
N LEU A 247 10.59 -30.13 7.57
CA LEU A 247 11.37 -31.36 7.33
C LEU A 247 12.63 -31.43 8.20
N LYS A 248 13.30 -30.30 8.45
CA LYS A 248 14.46 -30.22 9.36
C LYS A 248 14.12 -30.39 10.84
N GLN A 249 12.89 -30.10 11.25
CA GLN A 249 12.44 -30.29 12.63
C GLN A 249 11.99 -31.72 12.90
N VAL A 250 11.52 -32.45 11.89
CA VAL A 250 11.13 -33.87 12.00
C VAL A 250 12.35 -34.81 11.93
N SER A 251 13.47 -34.35 11.36
CA SER A 251 14.73 -35.11 11.28
C SER A 251 15.66 -34.93 12.48
N LYS A 252 15.19 -34.36 13.59
CA LYS A 252 15.89 -34.21 14.86
C LYS A 252 15.08 -34.86 15.96
#